data_AF-A0AAX3UYS0-F1
#
_entry.id   AF-A0AAX3UYS0-F1
#
_cell.length_a   1.000
_cell.length_b   1.000
_cell.length_c   1.000
_cell.angle_alpha   90.00
_cell.angle_beta   90.00
_cell.angle_gamma   90.00
#
_symmetry.space_group_name_H-M   'P 1'
#
loop_
_entity.id
_entity.type
_entity.pdbx_description
1 polymer ?
#
loop_
_entity_poly.entity_id
_entity_poly.type
_entity_poly.pdbx_seq_one_letter_code
_entity_poly.pdbx_strand_id
1 'polypeptide(L)'
;MNQGDPTRSRRWVLHLDMDAFFASAEQLTRPTLRGRPVLVGGLGGRGVVAGASYEARVFGARSAMPMHQARRMVGGGAVVLPPRMSLYSVLSKRTFDALRLRMPILEQLSVDEAFGEPVELAGVGADEVRAFCEDLRALIKAETGLVASIGAGAGKQVAKIASGLAKPDGVAVIPPGMQHELLDPLPVRKLWGIGPVAEEKLKRLGIETIGGFARTPIAEVASILGTTVGPGLHRLAQGIDDRPVAERAESKQISAESTFAADIVTMAQLRAAVESSGRAAFSRLEKDGRAARTVVLKLKKSDMSILTRSVTLPFATIDRQILIATAQKQVIDPQELGPIRLVGVGFAGLSTVRQGSLFPELDQDVPGYPVETLTGALDEAELDVPVAARVPQRYWHPGLDVKHPEYGHGWVQGAGHGVVTVRFETRSSGTGIAKTFAESDEVLEVADAVDSLL
;
A
#
# COMPACT_ATOMS: atom_id res chain seq x y z
N MET A 1 -2.08 10.37 45.96
CA MET A 1 -2.74 9.27 45.21
C MET A 1 -4.11 9.75 44.78
N ASN A 2 -4.22 10.31 43.58
CA ASN A 2 -5.52 10.60 42.98
C ASN A 2 -5.84 9.37 42.11
N GLN A 3 -6.41 8.33 42.72
CA GLN A 3 -6.87 7.16 41.95
C GLN A 3 -8.14 7.61 41.21
N GLY A 4 -7.93 8.21 40.04
CA GLY A 4 -9.02 8.48 39.10
C GLY A 4 -9.68 7.16 38.70
N ASP A 5 -10.94 7.25 38.29
CA ASP A 5 -11.73 6.16 37.72
C ASP A 5 -10.90 5.38 36.67
N PRO A 6 -10.62 4.07 36.89
CA PRO A 6 -9.74 3.26 36.02
C PRO A 6 -10.32 3.07 34.61
N THR A 7 -11.61 3.40 34.42
CA THR A 7 -12.32 3.33 33.14
C THR A 7 -12.17 4.60 32.31
N ARG A 8 -11.62 5.68 32.89
CA ARG A 8 -11.42 6.97 32.23
C ARG A 8 -9.98 7.19 31.83
N SER A 9 -9.79 7.89 30.72
CA SER A 9 -8.49 8.34 30.27
C SER A 9 -8.50 9.84 30.02
N ARG A 10 -7.38 10.53 30.32
CA ARG A 10 -7.20 11.93 29.92
C ARG A 10 -7.21 12.12 28.40
N ARG A 11 -6.94 11.06 27.65
CA ARG A 11 -6.95 11.04 26.18
C ARG A 11 -7.44 9.70 25.65
N TRP A 12 -8.20 9.73 24.57
CA TRP A 12 -8.59 8.53 23.84
C TRP A 12 -8.12 8.64 22.40
N VAL A 13 -7.12 7.83 22.06
CA VAL A 13 -6.70 7.64 20.68
C VAL A 13 -7.52 6.50 20.11
N LEU A 14 -8.10 6.73 18.95
CA LEU A 14 -8.80 5.75 18.15
C LEU A 14 -7.87 5.30 17.01
N HIS A 15 -7.83 4.00 16.74
CA HIS A 15 -7.23 3.43 15.53
C HIS A 15 -8.33 2.76 14.73
N LEU A 16 -8.57 3.28 13.54
CA LEU A 16 -9.51 2.73 12.57
C LEU A 16 -8.75 1.89 11.54
N ASP A 17 -9.28 0.72 11.19
CA ASP A 17 -8.69 -0.15 10.18
C ASP A 17 -9.81 -0.86 9.40
N MET A 18 -9.88 -0.63 8.08
CA MET A 18 -10.89 -1.25 7.22
C MET A 18 -10.63 -2.75 7.05
N ASP A 19 -11.67 -3.53 7.25
CA ASP A 19 -11.56 -4.97 7.39
C ASP A 19 -11.31 -5.65 6.05
N ALA A 20 -10.17 -6.32 5.92
CA ALA A 20 -9.74 -7.01 4.71
C ALA A 20 -9.90 -6.13 3.44
N PHE A 21 -9.60 -4.84 3.56
CA PHE A 21 -10.05 -3.76 2.67
C PHE A 21 -10.12 -4.09 1.19
N PHE A 22 -9.03 -4.53 0.57
CA PHE A 22 -9.02 -4.86 -0.87
C PHE A 22 -9.98 -5.99 -1.21
N ALA A 23 -9.95 -7.09 -0.45
CA ALA A 23 -10.83 -8.22 -0.73
C ALA A 23 -12.31 -7.87 -0.45
N SER A 24 -12.58 -7.10 0.59
CA SER A 24 -13.93 -6.60 0.90
C SER A 24 -14.45 -5.65 -0.18
N ALA A 25 -13.61 -4.78 -0.73
CA ALA A 25 -13.97 -3.93 -1.87
C ALA A 25 -14.31 -4.77 -3.11
N GLU A 26 -13.55 -5.84 -3.36
CA GLU A 26 -13.83 -6.77 -4.44
C GLU A 26 -15.16 -7.53 -4.24
N GLN A 27 -15.42 -8.04 -3.04
CA GLN A 27 -16.69 -8.71 -2.71
C GLN A 27 -17.90 -7.76 -2.66
N LEU A 28 -17.66 -6.48 -2.39
CA LEU A 28 -18.69 -5.44 -2.41
C LEU A 28 -19.21 -5.23 -3.83
N THR A 29 -18.31 -5.01 -4.80
CA THR A 29 -18.67 -4.69 -6.19
C THR A 29 -18.85 -5.90 -7.08
N ARG A 30 -18.50 -7.10 -6.60
CA ARG A 30 -18.72 -8.39 -7.28
C ARG A 30 -19.51 -9.32 -6.36
N PRO A 31 -20.85 -9.16 -6.27
CA PRO A 31 -21.67 -9.82 -5.26
C PRO A 31 -21.57 -11.35 -5.27
N THR A 32 -21.27 -11.96 -6.42
CA THR A 32 -21.01 -13.41 -6.54
C THR A 32 -19.77 -13.88 -5.76
N LEU A 33 -18.90 -12.97 -5.32
CA LEU A 33 -17.70 -13.28 -4.53
C LEU A 33 -17.90 -13.24 -3.01
N ARG A 34 -19.06 -12.79 -2.54
CA ARG A 34 -19.37 -12.77 -1.10
C ARG A 34 -19.32 -14.20 -0.54
N GLY A 35 -18.66 -14.40 0.60
CA GLY A 35 -18.48 -15.73 1.19
C GLY A 35 -17.41 -16.60 0.49
N ARG A 36 -16.72 -16.08 -0.53
CA ARG A 36 -15.67 -16.82 -1.25
C ARG A 36 -14.27 -16.41 -0.79
N PRO A 37 -13.28 -17.32 -0.82
CA PRO A 37 -11.91 -16.98 -0.45
C PRO A 37 -11.22 -16.19 -1.57
N VAL A 38 -11.35 -14.87 -1.50
CA VAL A 38 -10.74 -13.88 -2.40
C VAL A 38 -9.32 -13.53 -1.96
N LEU A 39 -8.39 -13.54 -2.92
CA LEU A 39 -7.00 -13.10 -2.82
C LEU A 39 -6.76 -12.00 -3.86
N VAL A 40 -6.45 -10.79 -3.40
CA VAL A 40 -6.10 -9.66 -4.27
C VAL A 40 -4.58 -9.55 -4.32
N GLY A 41 -3.98 -9.45 -5.51
CA GLY A 41 -2.54 -9.23 -5.64
C GLY A 41 -1.99 -9.46 -7.03
N GLY A 42 -0.66 -9.55 -7.12
CA GLY A 42 0.02 -9.79 -8.40
C GLY A 42 -0.29 -11.19 -8.95
N LEU A 43 -0.68 -11.26 -10.22
CA LEU A 43 -1.03 -12.52 -10.91
C LEU A 43 0.21 -13.28 -11.44
N GLY A 44 1.35 -12.60 -11.59
CA GLY A 44 2.59 -13.21 -12.07
C GLY A 44 3.26 -14.14 -11.06
N GLY A 45 4.21 -14.97 -11.51
CA GLY A 45 4.88 -15.98 -10.68
C GLY A 45 5.63 -15.44 -9.44
N ARG A 46 5.93 -14.13 -9.43
CA ARG A 46 6.58 -13.41 -8.32
C ARG A 46 5.61 -12.53 -7.52
N GLY A 47 4.32 -12.63 -7.80
CA GLY A 47 3.26 -11.87 -7.14
C GLY A 47 3.10 -12.23 -5.66
N VAL A 48 2.66 -11.25 -4.89
CA VAL A 48 2.31 -11.40 -3.48
C VAL A 48 0.85 -11.02 -3.27
N VAL A 49 0.25 -11.56 -2.20
CA VAL A 49 -1.08 -11.18 -1.75
C VAL A 49 -1.02 -9.77 -1.17
N ALA A 50 -1.73 -8.83 -1.80
CA ALA A 50 -1.93 -7.48 -1.27
C ALA A 50 -3.04 -7.48 -0.20
N GLY A 51 -4.15 -8.18 -0.46
CA GLY A 51 -5.25 -8.36 0.48
C GLY A 51 -5.84 -9.76 0.41
N ALA A 52 -6.12 -10.35 1.57
CA ALA A 52 -6.83 -11.62 1.70
C ALA A 52 -8.13 -11.42 2.48
N SER A 53 -9.23 -11.93 1.91
CA SER A 53 -10.54 -12.05 2.57
C SER A 53 -10.45 -12.89 3.84
N TYR A 54 -11.43 -12.74 4.74
CA TYR A 54 -11.48 -13.55 5.96
C TYR A 54 -11.66 -15.05 5.64
N GLU A 55 -12.43 -15.36 4.61
CA GLU A 55 -12.64 -16.71 4.10
C GLU A 55 -11.33 -17.33 3.61
N ALA A 56 -10.45 -16.56 2.96
CA ALA A 56 -9.11 -17.02 2.59
C ALA A 56 -8.19 -17.19 3.82
N ARG A 57 -8.32 -16.32 4.83
CA ARG A 57 -7.50 -16.38 6.06
C ARG A 57 -7.76 -17.62 6.90
N VAL A 58 -8.96 -18.21 6.83
CA VAL A 58 -9.27 -19.50 7.48
C VAL A 58 -8.28 -20.60 7.03
N PHE A 59 -7.84 -20.55 5.77
CA PHE A 59 -6.84 -21.49 5.22
C PHE A 59 -5.38 -21.09 5.50
N GLY A 60 -5.15 -20.02 6.26
CA GLY A 60 -3.81 -19.51 6.57
C GLY A 60 -3.23 -18.54 5.54
N ALA A 61 -3.97 -18.18 4.49
CA ALA A 61 -3.54 -17.14 3.55
C ALA A 61 -3.47 -15.77 4.24
N ARG A 62 -2.45 -14.97 3.93
CA ARG A 62 -2.23 -13.65 4.54
C ARG A 62 -1.58 -12.67 3.58
N SER A 63 -1.74 -11.38 3.83
CA SER A 63 -1.03 -10.33 3.08
C SER A 63 0.49 -10.52 3.15
N ALA A 64 1.19 -10.06 2.11
CA ALA A 64 2.62 -10.27 1.86
C ALA A 64 3.07 -11.72 1.65
N MET A 65 2.17 -12.72 1.71
CA MET A 65 2.48 -14.09 1.32
C MET A 65 2.67 -14.19 -0.20
N PRO A 66 3.61 -15.02 -0.70
CA PRO A 66 3.67 -15.35 -2.12
C PRO A 66 2.33 -15.89 -2.63
N MET A 67 1.85 -15.37 -3.76
CA MET A 67 0.52 -15.68 -4.29
C MET A 67 0.33 -17.17 -4.54
N HIS A 68 1.36 -17.86 -5.07
CA HIS A 68 1.31 -19.30 -5.33
C HIS A 68 1.10 -20.12 -4.03
N GLN A 69 1.71 -19.70 -2.92
CA GLN A 69 1.56 -20.36 -1.63
C GLN A 69 0.14 -20.16 -1.08
N ALA A 70 -0.37 -18.93 -1.13
CA ALA A 70 -1.73 -18.62 -0.70
C ALA A 70 -2.79 -19.39 -1.51
N ARG A 71 -2.63 -19.45 -2.84
CA ARG A 71 -3.51 -20.25 -3.71
C ARG A 71 -3.49 -21.73 -3.35
N ARG A 72 -2.30 -22.28 -3.08
CA ARG A 72 -2.16 -23.70 -2.69
C ARG A 72 -2.82 -23.99 -1.34
N MET A 73 -2.73 -23.05 -0.39
CA MET A 73 -3.37 -23.18 0.92
C MET A 73 -4.91 -23.20 0.82
N VAL A 74 -5.48 -22.31 0.01
CA VAL A 74 -6.93 -22.22 -0.19
C VAL A 74 -7.46 -23.34 -1.09
N GLY A 75 -6.68 -23.79 -2.07
CA GLY A 75 -7.07 -24.85 -3.00
C GLY A 75 -8.02 -24.38 -4.10
N GLY A 76 -8.87 -25.29 -4.60
CA GLY A 76 -9.72 -25.05 -5.77
C GLY A 76 -10.76 -23.93 -5.62
N GLY A 77 -11.07 -23.52 -4.39
CA GLY A 77 -11.99 -22.41 -4.12
C GLY A 77 -11.40 -21.01 -4.31
N ALA A 78 -10.07 -20.88 -4.43
CA ALA A 78 -9.37 -19.61 -4.43
C ALA A 78 -9.76 -18.72 -5.62
N VAL A 79 -10.27 -17.52 -5.32
CA VAL A 79 -10.50 -16.48 -6.33
C VAL A 79 -9.34 -15.50 -6.28
N VAL A 80 -8.61 -15.34 -7.38
CA VAL A 80 -7.46 -14.44 -7.45
C VAL A 80 -7.78 -13.28 -8.37
N LEU A 81 -7.65 -12.05 -7.87
CA LEU A 81 -7.97 -10.83 -8.59
C LEU A 81 -6.78 -9.87 -8.62
N PRO A 82 -6.56 -9.17 -9.74
CA PRO A 82 -5.62 -8.05 -9.77
C PRO A 82 -6.16 -6.87 -8.94
N PRO A 83 -5.29 -6.05 -8.33
CA PRO A 83 -5.72 -4.90 -7.55
C PRO A 83 -6.28 -3.77 -8.42
N ARG A 84 -7.41 -3.18 -8.01
CA ARG A 84 -8.06 -2.05 -8.66
C ARG A 84 -7.86 -0.75 -7.86
N MET A 85 -6.66 -0.17 -7.98
CA MET A 85 -6.23 0.95 -7.13
C MET A 85 -7.11 2.21 -7.26
N SER A 86 -7.74 2.47 -8.41
CA SER A 86 -8.67 3.59 -8.59
C SER A 86 -9.91 3.42 -7.70
N LEU A 87 -10.54 2.25 -7.74
CA LEU A 87 -11.65 1.88 -6.88
C LEU A 87 -11.28 1.99 -5.39
N TYR A 88 -10.14 1.44 -5.00
CA TYR A 88 -9.69 1.49 -3.60
C TYR A 88 -9.46 2.92 -3.13
N SER A 89 -8.90 3.77 -3.99
CA SER A 89 -8.70 5.19 -3.68
C SER A 89 -10.02 5.92 -3.47
N VAL A 90 -11.04 5.65 -4.29
CA VAL A 90 -12.38 6.24 -4.13
C VAL A 90 -13.03 5.82 -2.81
N LEU A 91 -12.99 4.52 -2.48
CA LEU A 91 -13.57 4.00 -1.23
C LEU A 91 -12.83 4.51 0.01
N SER A 92 -11.51 4.57 -0.05
CA SER A 92 -10.64 5.16 0.99
C SER A 92 -11.00 6.63 1.22
N LYS A 93 -11.09 7.41 0.14
CA LYS A 93 -11.44 8.84 0.21
C LYS A 93 -12.82 9.05 0.82
N ARG A 94 -13.85 8.32 0.38
CA ARG A 94 -15.21 8.40 0.96
C ARG A 94 -15.20 8.09 2.46
N THR A 95 -14.48 7.04 2.87
CA THR A 95 -14.33 6.64 4.27
C THR A 95 -13.74 7.79 5.10
N PHE A 96 -12.57 8.29 4.71
CA PHE A 96 -11.87 9.30 5.50
C PHE A 96 -12.51 10.68 5.42
N ASP A 97 -13.14 11.05 4.31
CA ASP A 97 -13.91 12.30 4.21
C ASP A 97 -15.12 12.27 5.17
N ALA A 98 -15.83 11.14 5.27
CA ALA A 98 -16.91 10.96 6.24
C ALA A 98 -16.41 11.02 7.70
N LEU A 99 -15.29 10.36 8.00
CA LEU A 99 -14.71 10.37 9.34
C LEU A 99 -14.22 11.76 9.76
N ARG A 100 -13.71 12.58 8.83
CA ARG A 100 -13.26 13.95 9.13
C ARG A 100 -14.36 14.86 9.67
N LEU A 101 -15.62 14.55 9.41
CA LEU A 101 -16.76 15.28 9.99
C LEU A 101 -16.87 15.08 11.50
N ARG A 102 -16.34 13.97 12.03
CA ARG A 102 -16.35 13.62 13.46
C ARG A 102 -14.95 13.69 14.09
N MET A 103 -13.91 13.52 13.29
CA MET A 103 -12.51 13.52 13.70
C MET A 103 -11.71 14.42 12.75
N PRO A 104 -11.68 15.74 12.97
CA PRO A 104 -11.08 16.67 12.02
C PRO A 104 -9.60 16.45 11.75
N ILE A 105 -8.87 15.89 12.73
CA ILE A 105 -7.47 15.52 12.61
C ILE A 105 -7.39 14.00 12.46
N LEU A 106 -6.97 13.53 11.29
CA LEU A 106 -6.72 12.11 11.02
C LEU A 106 -5.28 11.87 10.61
N GLU A 107 -4.57 11.07 11.40
CA GLU A 107 -3.26 10.58 11.01
C GLU A 107 -3.41 9.35 10.12
N GLN A 108 -3.60 9.56 8.83
CA GLN A 108 -3.74 8.48 7.86
C GLN A 108 -2.39 7.76 7.63
N LEU A 109 -2.32 6.47 7.98
CA LEU A 109 -1.11 5.67 7.78
C LEU A 109 -1.11 4.98 6.41
N SER A 110 -2.27 4.48 5.98
CA SER A 110 -2.48 3.76 4.72
C SER A 110 -3.83 4.13 4.07
N VAL A 111 -4.17 3.46 2.96
CA VAL A 111 -5.47 3.63 2.29
C VAL A 111 -6.66 3.13 3.12
N ASP A 112 -6.41 2.35 4.16
CA ASP A 112 -7.44 1.68 4.97
C ASP A 112 -7.31 1.93 6.47
N GLU A 113 -6.25 2.61 6.94
CA GLU A 113 -6.03 2.81 8.36
C GLU A 113 -5.65 4.26 8.73
N ALA A 114 -6.17 4.73 9.88
CA ALA A 114 -5.83 6.03 10.43
C ALA A 114 -5.95 6.06 11.97
N PHE A 115 -5.22 6.98 12.60
CA PHE A 115 -5.50 7.38 13.98
C PHE A 115 -6.36 8.65 14.03
N GLY A 116 -7.22 8.73 15.06
CA GLY A 116 -7.96 9.92 15.45
C GLY A 116 -7.87 10.14 16.96
N GLU A 117 -8.01 11.38 17.41
CA GLU A 117 -8.06 11.72 18.84
C GLU A 117 -9.15 12.80 19.05
N PRO A 118 -10.44 12.40 19.10
CA PRO A 118 -11.55 13.34 19.26
C PRO A 118 -11.50 14.00 20.64
N VAL A 119 -11.51 15.32 20.68
CA VAL A 119 -11.36 16.10 21.92
C VAL A 119 -12.55 15.89 22.86
N GLU A 120 -13.74 15.61 22.33
CA GLU A 120 -14.94 15.33 23.11
C GLU A 120 -14.86 14.04 23.94
N LEU A 121 -13.94 13.13 23.59
CA LEU A 121 -13.74 11.91 24.35
C LEU A 121 -12.82 12.12 25.56
N ALA A 122 -12.11 13.25 25.68
CA ALA A 122 -11.19 13.46 26.79
C ALA A 122 -11.91 13.35 28.16
N GLY A 123 -11.49 12.39 29.00
CA GLY A 123 -12.06 12.18 30.34
C GLY A 123 -13.38 11.40 30.39
N VAL A 124 -13.93 10.97 29.25
CA VAL A 124 -15.17 10.15 29.21
C VAL A 124 -14.87 8.68 29.51
N GLY A 125 -15.91 7.95 29.95
CA GLY A 125 -15.83 6.54 30.30
C GLY A 125 -15.74 5.63 29.07
N ALA A 126 -15.22 4.42 29.27
CA ALA A 126 -14.99 3.44 28.19
C ALA A 126 -16.25 3.08 27.38
N ASP A 127 -17.43 3.06 28.02
CA ASP A 127 -18.70 2.74 27.35
C ASP A 127 -19.15 3.85 26.38
N GLU A 128 -18.93 5.11 26.75
CA GLU A 128 -19.20 6.25 25.86
C GLU A 128 -18.26 6.26 24.65
N VAL A 129 -16.97 5.95 24.88
CA VAL A 129 -15.99 5.76 23.79
C VAL A 129 -16.41 4.62 22.87
N ARG A 130 -16.91 3.51 23.43
CA ARG A 130 -17.39 2.37 22.65
C ARG A 130 -18.58 2.79 21.78
N ALA A 131 -19.56 3.49 22.34
CA ALA A 131 -20.70 4.00 21.58
C ALA A 131 -20.27 4.92 20.43
N PHE A 132 -19.34 5.85 20.68
CA PHE A 132 -18.78 6.71 19.64
C PHE A 132 -18.10 5.91 18.52
N CYS A 133 -17.33 4.86 18.86
CA CYS A 133 -16.71 3.99 17.87
C CYS A 133 -17.76 3.21 17.04
N GLU A 134 -18.85 2.75 17.66
CA GLU A 134 -19.93 2.08 16.93
C GLU A 134 -20.62 3.01 15.95
N ASP A 135 -20.85 4.28 16.32
CA ASP A 135 -21.38 5.30 15.42
C ASP A 135 -20.47 5.52 14.20
N LEU A 136 -19.14 5.56 14.41
CA LEU A 136 -18.18 5.68 13.31
C LEU A 136 -18.22 4.46 12.38
N ARG A 137 -18.34 3.25 12.91
CA ARG A 137 -18.49 2.03 12.10
C ARG A 137 -19.78 2.06 11.28
N ALA A 138 -20.89 2.46 11.89
CA ALA A 138 -22.17 2.60 11.21
C ALA A 138 -22.09 3.64 10.07
N LEU A 139 -21.44 4.78 10.31
CA LEU A 139 -21.18 5.80 9.30
C LEU A 139 -20.38 5.25 8.11
N ILE A 140 -19.26 4.56 8.36
CA ILE A 140 -18.45 3.94 7.29
C ILE A 140 -19.28 2.96 6.47
N LYS A 141 -20.08 2.13 7.16
CA LYS A 141 -20.93 1.14 6.51
C LYS A 141 -21.99 1.79 5.63
N ALA A 142 -22.61 2.87 6.09
CA ALA A 142 -23.58 3.63 5.31
C ALA A 142 -22.95 4.25 4.05
N GLU A 143 -21.81 4.91 4.19
CA GLU A 143 -21.13 5.63 3.10
C GLU A 143 -20.54 4.69 2.04
N THR A 144 -19.97 3.57 2.48
CA THR A 144 -19.14 2.72 1.61
C THR A 144 -19.66 1.31 1.41
N GLY A 145 -20.54 0.81 2.28
CA GLY A 145 -20.93 -0.59 2.33
C GLY A 145 -19.85 -1.52 2.91
N LEU A 146 -18.68 -1.00 3.26
CA LEU A 146 -17.59 -1.74 3.88
C LEU A 146 -17.67 -1.70 5.41
N VAL A 147 -16.95 -2.60 6.05
CA VAL A 147 -16.85 -2.70 7.51
C VAL A 147 -15.44 -2.32 7.97
N ALA A 148 -15.35 -1.87 9.21
CA ALA A 148 -14.09 -1.48 9.84
C ALA A 148 -14.07 -1.96 11.29
N SER A 149 -12.87 -2.21 11.79
CA SER A 149 -12.63 -2.46 13.20
C SER A 149 -11.98 -1.24 13.84
N ILE A 150 -12.44 -0.87 15.03
CA ILE A 150 -11.94 0.31 15.75
C ILE A 150 -11.41 -0.09 17.12
N GLY A 151 -10.19 0.35 17.40
CA GLY A 151 -9.56 0.20 18.72
C GLY A 151 -9.41 1.54 19.40
N ALA A 152 -9.67 1.60 20.71
CA ALA A 152 -9.46 2.79 21.51
C ALA A 152 -8.53 2.51 22.69
N GLY A 153 -7.63 3.46 23.00
CA GLY A 153 -6.74 3.36 24.14
C GLY A 153 -6.01 4.66 24.49
N ALA A 154 -5.20 4.63 25.54
CA ALA A 154 -4.45 5.77 26.06
C ALA A 154 -3.19 6.13 25.23
N GLY A 155 -3.27 5.97 23.91
CA GLY A 155 -2.17 6.20 22.98
C GLY A 155 -2.27 5.34 21.72
N LYS A 156 -1.49 5.68 20.69
CA LYS A 156 -1.51 5.02 19.38
C LYS A 156 -1.21 3.52 19.47
N GLN A 157 -0.25 3.12 20.29
CA GLN A 157 0.15 1.72 20.42
C GLN A 157 -0.99 0.84 20.94
N VAL A 158 -1.65 1.29 22.00
CA VAL A 158 -2.76 0.58 22.63
C VAL A 158 -3.96 0.55 21.70
N ALA A 159 -4.32 1.69 21.10
CA ALA A 159 -5.41 1.79 20.13
C ALA A 159 -5.19 0.85 18.93
N LYS A 160 -3.97 0.80 18.38
CA LYS A 160 -3.65 -0.10 17.26
C LYS A 160 -3.77 -1.57 17.66
N ILE A 161 -3.27 -1.96 18.83
CA ILE A 161 -3.42 -3.35 19.31
C ILE A 161 -4.91 -3.67 19.53
N ALA A 162 -5.66 -2.77 20.18
CA ALA A 162 -7.08 -2.92 20.42
C ALA A 162 -7.86 -3.16 19.13
N SER A 163 -7.59 -2.38 18.07
CA SER A 163 -8.26 -2.57 16.77
C SER A 163 -7.99 -3.95 16.17
N GLY A 164 -6.79 -4.51 16.39
CA GLY A 164 -6.45 -5.85 15.96
C GLY A 164 -7.14 -6.95 16.78
N LEU A 165 -7.47 -6.69 18.05
CA LEU A 165 -8.27 -7.58 18.90
C LEU A 165 -9.77 -7.48 18.58
N ALA A 166 -10.22 -6.34 18.05
CA ALA A 166 -11.59 -6.11 17.62
C ALA A 166 -11.96 -6.78 16.29
N LYS A 167 -10.97 -7.18 15.47
CA LYS A 167 -11.24 -7.79 14.16
C LYS A 167 -11.87 -9.19 14.28
N PRO A 168 -12.82 -9.55 13.40
CA PRO A 168 -13.42 -8.70 12.37
C PRO A 168 -14.61 -7.87 12.87
N ASP A 169 -14.87 -6.74 12.20
CA ASP A 169 -16.08 -5.91 12.31
C ASP A 169 -16.49 -5.66 13.78
N GLY A 170 -15.59 -5.05 14.55
CA GLY A 170 -15.79 -4.86 15.99
C GLY A 170 -15.16 -3.61 16.59
N VAL A 171 -15.46 -3.39 17.87
CA VAL A 171 -14.88 -2.33 18.69
C VAL A 171 -14.19 -2.93 19.91
N ALA A 172 -12.98 -2.48 20.20
CA ALA A 172 -12.26 -2.81 21.43
C ALA A 172 -11.77 -1.53 22.10
N VAL A 173 -12.20 -1.30 23.33
CA VAL A 173 -11.77 -0.17 24.16
C VAL A 173 -10.92 -0.73 25.29
N ILE A 174 -9.67 -0.27 25.40
CA ILE A 174 -8.74 -0.66 26.47
C ILE A 174 -8.56 0.54 27.41
N PRO A 175 -9.21 0.54 28.59
CA PRO A 175 -9.01 1.56 29.59
C PRO A 175 -7.60 1.52 30.19
N PRO A 176 -7.05 2.66 30.66
CA PRO A 176 -5.72 2.71 31.26
C PRO A 176 -5.55 1.70 32.41
N GLY A 177 -6.57 1.53 33.25
CA GLY A 177 -6.53 0.60 34.39
C GLY A 177 -6.45 -0.89 34.01
N MET A 178 -6.86 -1.26 32.80
CA MET A 178 -6.86 -2.66 32.32
C MET A 178 -5.72 -2.95 31.34
N GLN A 179 -4.92 -1.94 30.99
CA GLN A 179 -3.93 -2.04 29.93
C GLN A 179 -2.91 -3.16 30.16
N HIS A 180 -2.31 -3.23 31.35
CA HIS A 180 -1.31 -4.27 31.65
C HIS A 180 -1.93 -5.67 31.70
N GLU A 181 -3.10 -5.81 32.32
CA GLU A 181 -3.82 -7.09 32.36
C GLU A 181 -4.09 -7.64 30.95
N LEU A 182 -4.51 -6.78 30.04
CA LEU A 182 -4.88 -7.17 28.67
C LEU A 182 -3.67 -7.31 27.73
N LEU A 183 -2.65 -6.45 27.86
CA LEU A 183 -1.55 -6.38 26.90
C LEU A 183 -0.34 -7.22 27.30
N ASP A 184 0.00 -7.32 28.60
CA ASP A 184 1.20 -8.02 29.05
C ASP A 184 1.29 -9.48 28.58
N PRO A 185 0.19 -10.27 28.53
CA PRO A 185 0.23 -11.66 28.07
C PRO A 185 0.40 -11.81 26.56
N LEU A 186 0.17 -10.74 25.78
CA LEU A 186 0.23 -10.82 24.32
C LEU A 186 1.66 -11.09 23.84
N PRO A 187 1.83 -11.81 22.72
CA PRO A 187 3.13 -11.98 22.10
C PRO A 187 3.78 -10.62 21.81
N VAL A 188 5.08 -10.48 22.06
CA VAL A 188 5.81 -9.23 21.85
C VAL A 188 5.71 -8.71 20.41
N ARG A 189 5.48 -9.62 19.45
CA ARG A 189 5.22 -9.33 18.05
C ARG A 189 3.98 -8.46 17.78
N LYS A 190 3.07 -8.34 18.75
CA LYS A 190 1.90 -7.46 18.68
C LYS A 190 2.25 -5.98 18.88
N LEU A 191 3.43 -5.65 19.43
CA LEU A 191 3.90 -4.27 19.50
C LEU A 191 4.18 -3.72 18.10
N TRP A 192 3.68 -2.51 17.84
CA TRP A 192 3.84 -1.86 16.56
C TRP A 192 5.26 -1.31 16.46
N GLY A 193 6.06 -1.91 15.57
CA GLY A 193 7.49 -1.65 15.42
C GLY A 193 8.37 -2.86 15.74
N ILE A 194 7.83 -3.92 16.35
CA ILE A 194 8.52 -5.22 16.46
C ILE A 194 8.20 -6.06 15.22
N GLY A 195 9.17 -6.16 14.29
CA GLY A 195 9.12 -7.07 13.15
C GLY A 195 9.72 -8.45 13.45
N PRO A 196 9.70 -9.40 12.48
CA PRO A 196 10.19 -10.77 12.67
C PRO A 196 11.64 -10.85 13.20
N VAL A 197 12.52 -9.97 12.71
CA VAL A 197 13.94 -9.93 13.14
C VAL A 197 14.07 -9.51 14.61
N ALA A 198 13.32 -8.49 15.03
CA ALA A 198 13.34 -8.02 16.41
C ALA A 198 12.70 -9.06 17.35
N GLU A 199 11.59 -9.67 16.92
CA GLU A 199 10.93 -10.76 17.63
C GLU A 199 11.89 -11.95 17.85
N GLU A 200 12.61 -12.38 16.81
CA GLU A 200 13.54 -13.50 16.91
C GLU A 200 14.68 -13.22 17.90
N LYS A 201 15.24 -12.00 17.88
CA LYS A 201 16.26 -11.58 18.85
C LYS A 201 15.76 -11.65 20.29
N LEU A 202 14.53 -11.19 20.55
CA LEU A 202 13.91 -11.22 21.87
C LEU A 202 13.59 -12.65 22.32
N LYS A 203 13.04 -13.49 21.43
CA LYS A 203 12.72 -14.90 21.71
C LYS A 203 13.95 -15.72 22.08
N ARG A 204 15.10 -15.49 21.45
CA ARG A 204 16.36 -16.18 21.80
C ARG A 204 16.79 -15.94 23.25
N LEU A 205 16.28 -14.88 23.88
CA LEU A 205 16.55 -14.52 25.27
C LEU A 205 15.37 -14.83 26.19
N GLY A 206 14.36 -15.59 25.72
CA GLY A 206 13.17 -15.95 26.49
C GLY A 206 12.13 -14.83 26.62
N ILE A 207 12.30 -13.71 25.90
CA ILE A 207 11.37 -12.58 25.93
C ILE A 207 10.30 -12.79 24.86
N GLU A 208 9.20 -13.45 25.25
CA GLU A 208 8.14 -13.82 24.31
C GLU A 208 6.92 -12.88 24.35
N THR A 209 6.68 -12.22 25.48
CA THR A 209 5.46 -11.42 25.71
C THR A 209 5.76 -9.94 25.86
N ILE A 210 4.74 -9.09 25.67
CA ILE A 210 4.83 -7.65 25.88
C ILE A 210 5.25 -7.36 27.33
N GLY A 211 4.65 -8.02 28.30
CA GLY A 211 4.98 -7.82 29.71
C GLY A 211 6.40 -8.27 30.05
N GLY A 212 6.88 -9.37 29.45
CA GLY A 212 8.27 -9.80 29.58
C GLY A 212 9.24 -8.73 29.06
N PHE A 213 8.94 -8.16 27.89
CA PHE A 213 9.74 -7.10 27.31
C PHE A 213 9.69 -5.80 28.15
N ALA A 214 8.52 -5.42 28.64
CA ALA A 214 8.32 -4.21 29.47
C ALA A 214 9.07 -4.24 30.82
N ARG A 215 9.39 -5.44 31.33
CA ARG A 215 10.16 -5.66 32.56
C ARG A 215 11.66 -5.80 32.32
N THR A 216 12.10 -5.83 31.06
CA THR A 216 13.51 -6.01 30.72
C THR A 216 14.30 -4.73 31.08
N PRO A 217 15.47 -4.83 31.74
CA PRO A 217 16.28 -3.65 32.03
C PRO A 217 16.64 -2.86 30.76
N ILE A 218 16.53 -1.52 30.81
CA ILE A 218 16.72 -0.66 29.64
C ILE A 218 18.09 -0.82 28.96
N ALA A 219 19.12 -1.14 29.73
CA ALA A 219 20.47 -1.42 29.20
C ALA A 219 20.48 -2.68 28.30
N GLU A 220 19.76 -3.73 28.70
CA GLU A 220 19.60 -4.95 27.90
C GLU A 220 18.77 -4.68 26.64
N VAL A 221 17.67 -3.93 26.76
CA VAL A 221 16.86 -3.50 25.61
C VAL A 221 17.73 -2.78 24.56
N ALA A 222 18.57 -1.85 24.99
CA ALA A 222 19.46 -1.10 24.11
C ALA A 222 20.51 -2.01 23.45
N SER A 223 21.00 -3.02 24.15
CA SER A 223 21.91 -4.04 23.60
C SER A 223 21.23 -4.91 22.54
N ILE A 224 19.98 -5.32 22.77
CA ILE A 224 19.25 -6.25 21.89
C ILE A 224 18.74 -5.55 20.62
N LEU A 225 18.09 -4.39 20.78
CA LEU A 225 17.35 -3.68 19.73
C LEU A 225 18.03 -2.38 19.27
N GLY A 226 19.18 -2.03 19.84
CA GLY A 226 19.92 -0.81 19.55
C GLY A 226 19.44 0.38 20.39
N THR A 227 20.35 1.34 20.57
CA THR A 227 20.15 2.52 21.43
C THR A 227 19.12 3.52 20.89
N THR A 228 18.86 3.52 19.58
CA THR A 228 17.92 4.47 18.96
C THR A 228 16.47 4.00 19.05
N VAL A 229 16.19 2.74 18.71
CA VAL A 229 14.82 2.24 18.56
C VAL A 229 14.35 1.48 19.80
N GLY A 230 15.25 0.74 20.45
CA GLY A 230 14.94 -0.09 21.63
C GLY A 230 14.23 0.68 22.75
N PRO A 231 14.77 1.81 23.23
CA PRO A 231 14.13 2.59 24.30
C PRO A 231 12.71 3.06 23.97
N GLY A 232 12.45 3.45 22.72
CA GLY A 232 11.13 3.84 22.27
C GLY A 232 10.14 2.68 22.32
N LEU A 233 10.50 1.52 21.77
CA LEU A 233 9.65 0.32 21.81
C LEU A 233 9.41 -0.18 23.23
N HIS A 234 10.40 -0.04 24.12
CA HIS A 234 10.27 -0.42 25.52
C HIS A 234 9.27 0.47 26.27
N ARG A 235 9.28 1.79 26.06
CA ARG A 235 8.23 2.68 26.57
C ARG A 235 6.84 2.28 26.08
N LEU A 236 6.72 1.93 24.80
CA LEU A 236 5.46 1.45 24.22
C LEU A 236 4.98 0.13 24.86
N ALA A 237 5.89 -0.77 25.21
CA ALA A 237 5.58 -2.01 25.92
C ALA A 237 5.09 -1.77 27.35
N GLN A 238 5.62 -0.73 28.00
CA GLN A 238 5.14 -0.22 29.29
C GLN A 238 3.85 0.60 29.13
N GLY A 239 3.35 0.75 27.90
CA GLY A 239 2.15 1.49 27.52
C GLY A 239 2.26 3.00 27.72
N ILE A 240 3.47 3.52 27.67
CA ILE A 240 3.76 4.95 27.65
C ILE A 240 3.90 5.39 26.20
N ASP A 241 2.88 6.04 25.66
CA ASP A 241 2.85 6.50 24.27
C ASP A 241 2.32 7.95 24.16
N ASP A 242 3.22 8.91 24.36
CA ASP A 242 2.89 10.35 24.34
C ASP A 242 2.84 10.95 22.92
N ARG A 243 2.91 10.12 21.86
CA ARG A 243 2.90 10.63 20.48
C ARG A 243 1.53 11.26 20.18
N PRO A 244 1.48 12.50 19.67
CA PRO A 244 0.22 13.14 19.29
C PRO A 244 -0.33 12.50 18.02
N VAL A 245 -1.65 12.44 17.87
CA VAL A 245 -2.26 12.24 16.55
C VAL A 245 -2.13 13.54 15.76
N ALA A 246 -1.49 13.48 14.60
CA ALA A 246 -1.26 14.63 13.75
C ALA A 246 -1.44 14.26 12.27
N GLU A 247 -1.83 15.23 11.45
CA GLU A 247 -1.88 15.03 10.00
C GLU A 247 -0.53 14.54 9.46
N ARG A 248 -0.59 13.65 8.46
CA ARG A 248 0.62 13.05 7.90
C ARG A 248 1.51 14.15 7.31
N ALA A 249 2.76 14.18 7.73
CA ALA A 249 3.76 15.07 7.15
C ALA A 249 3.89 14.83 5.64
N GLU A 250 4.19 15.90 4.89
CA GLU A 250 4.43 15.81 3.45
C GLU A 250 5.47 14.74 3.12
N SER A 251 5.29 14.09 1.96
CA SER A 251 6.25 13.08 1.52
C SER A 251 7.64 13.70 1.36
N LYS A 252 8.67 13.01 1.88
CA LYS A 252 10.08 13.39 1.72
C LYS A 252 10.70 12.86 0.42
N GLN A 253 10.08 11.84 -0.16
CA GLN A 253 10.57 11.16 -1.35
C GLN A 253 9.41 10.54 -2.14
N ILE A 254 9.51 10.58 -3.47
CA ILE A 254 8.59 9.94 -4.40
C ILE A 254 9.36 8.91 -5.20
N SER A 255 8.86 7.69 -5.33
CA SER A 255 9.55 6.65 -6.09
C SER A 255 8.57 5.74 -6.82
N ALA A 256 9.10 5.00 -7.79
CA ALA A 256 8.44 3.88 -8.42
C ALA A 256 9.45 2.74 -8.59
N GLU A 257 9.01 1.52 -8.31
CA GLU A 257 9.84 0.33 -8.45
C GLU A 257 9.02 -0.85 -8.97
N SER A 258 9.69 -1.75 -9.69
CA SER A 258 9.06 -2.93 -10.29
C SER A 258 9.93 -4.16 -10.08
N THR A 259 9.30 -5.25 -9.63
CA THR A 259 9.91 -6.59 -9.66
C THR A 259 9.60 -7.24 -10.99
N PHE A 260 10.64 -7.62 -11.73
CA PHE A 260 10.50 -8.22 -13.05
C PHE A 260 10.18 -9.70 -12.97
N ALA A 261 9.48 -10.24 -13.97
CA ALA A 261 9.09 -11.64 -14.05
C ALA A 261 10.32 -12.58 -14.15
N ALA A 262 11.29 -12.18 -14.98
CA ALA A 262 12.62 -12.76 -15.07
C ALA A 262 13.66 -11.76 -14.56
N ASP A 263 14.82 -12.25 -14.11
CA ASP A 263 15.91 -11.37 -13.70
C ASP A 263 16.54 -10.71 -14.92
N ILE A 264 16.89 -9.44 -14.77
CA ILE A 264 17.63 -8.63 -15.73
C ILE A 264 19.09 -9.03 -15.68
N VAL A 265 19.64 -9.42 -16.83
CA VAL A 265 21.01 -9.92 -16.96
C VAL A 265 21.83 -9.16 -17.99
N THR A 266 21.23 -8.20 -18.70
CA THR A 266 21.94 -7.35 -19.67
C THR A 266 21.79 -5.87 -19.35
N MET A 267 22.79 -5.08 -19.75
CA MET A 267 22.75 -3.62 -19.61
C MET A 267 21.55 -3.00 -20.34
N ALA A 268 21.21 -3.49 -21.54
CA ALA A 268 20.07 -2.98 -22.31
C ALA A 268 18.74 -3.16 -21.57
N GLN A 269 18.52 -4.32 -20.96
CA GLN A 269 17.35 -4.59 -20.12
C GLN A 269 17.32 -3.67 -18.89
N LEU A 270 18.47 -3.46 -18.23
CA LEU A 270 18.57 -2.58 -17.06
C LEU A 270 18.25 -1.13 -17.42
N ARG A 271 18.79 -0.61 -18.53
CA ARG A 271 18.51 0.77 -18.98
C ARG A 271 17.03 0.97 -19.29
N ALA A 272 16.39 0.02 -19.96
CA ALA A 272 14.95 0.06 -20.22
C ALA A 272 14.12 0.02 -18.93
N ALA A 273 14.54 -0.77 -17.94
CA ALA A 273 13.89 -0.85 -16.64
C ALA A 273 14.02 0.45 -15.81
N VAL A 274 15.19 1.09 -15.85
CA VAL A 274 15.45 2.40 -15.22
C VAL A 274 14.61 3.49 -15.89
N GLU A 275 14.55 3.50 -17.23
CA GLU A 275 13.71 4.43 -17.99
C GLU A 275 12.23 4.31 -17.56
N SER A 276 11.69 3.09 -17.59
CA SER A 276 10.31 2.82 -17.21
C SER A 276 10.02 3.24 -15.76
N SER A 277 10.91 2.92 -14.82
CA SER A 277 10.74 3.27 -13.41
C SER A 277 10.88 4.78 -13.18
N GLY A 278 11.80 5.42 -13.89
CA GLY A 278 12.01 6.87 -13.87
C GLY A 278 10.80 7.63 -14.38
N ARG A 279 10.22 7.23 -15.52
CA ARG A 279 8.97 7.82 -16.03
C ARG A 279 7.81 7.66 -15.05
N ALA A 280 7.67 6.48 -14.43
CA ALA A 280 6.62 6.24 -13.44
C ALA A 280 6.81 7.08 -12.16
N ALA A 281 8.04 7.22 -11.68
CA ALA A 281 8.37 8.09 -10.55
C ALA A 281 8.12 9.57 -10.91
N PHE A 282 8.41 9.97 -12.16
CA PHE A 282 8.27 11.34 -12.63
C PHE A 282 6.80 11.74 -12.72
N SER A 283 5.94 10.87 -13.28
CA SER A 283 4.50 11.11 -13.30
C SER A 283 3.90 11.29 -11.88
N ARG A 284 4.47 10.63 -10.87
CA ARG A 284 4.09 10.84 -9.47
C ARG A 284 4.61 12.18 -8.93
N LEU A 285 5.82 12.58 -9.29
CA LEU A 285 6.41 13.88 -8.95
C LEU A 285 5.60 15.04 -9.57
N GLU A 286 5.17 14.91 -10.82
CA GLU A 286 4.32 15.90 -11.50
C GLU A 286 3.00 16.10 -10.76
N LYS A 287 2.37 15.01 -10.31
CA LYS A 287 1.12 15.06 -9.52
C LYS A 287 1.32 15.67 -8.13
N ASP A 288 2.48 15.46 -7.52
CA ASP A 288 2.85 16.08 -6.23
C ASP A 288 3.13 17.59 -6.38
N GLY A 289 3.61 18.03 -7.54
CA GLY A 289 3.76 19.45 -7.91
C GLY A 289 5.08 20.10 -7.47
N ARG A 290 5.92 19.39 -6.69
CA ARG A 290 7.25 19.86 -6.27
C ARG A 290 8.35 19.43 -7.25
N ALA A 291 9.48 20.14 -7.21
CA ALA A 291 10.71 19.77 -7.90
C ALA A 291 11.56 18.81 -7.04
N ALA A 292 12.46 18.05 -7.66
CA ALA A 292 13.34 17.13 -6.96
C ALA A 292 14.81 17.50 -7.11
N ARG A 293 15.57 17.38 -6.03
CA ARG A 293 17.01 17.66 -6.02
C ARG A 293 17.86 16.38 -6.03
N THR A 294 17.37 15.29 -5.46
CA THR A 294 18.12 14.04 -5.31
C THR A 294 17.47 12.92 -6.10
N VAL A 295 18.26 12.22 -6.93
CA VAL A 295 17.83 11.04 -7.69
C VAL A 295 18.42 9.80 -7.05
N VAL A 296 17.57 8.85 -6.68
CA VAL A 296 17.90 7.60 -6.02
C VAL A 296 17.65 6.44 -6.98
N LEU A 297 18.67 5.60 -7.22
CA LEU A 297 18.55 4.33 -7.93
C LEU A 297 18.62 3.18 -6.91
N LYS A 298 17.63 2.31 -6.95
CA LYS A 298 17.57 1.09 -6.13
C LYS A 298 17.56 -0.13 -7.03
N LEU A 299 18.51 -1.04 -6.82
CA LEU A 299 18.61 -2.32 -7.50
C LEU A 299 18.53 -3.43 -6.45
N LYS A 300 17.59 -4.36 -6.61
CA LYS A 300 17.54 -5.58 -5.80
C LYS A 300 17.99 -6.75 -6.66
N LYS A 301 19.01 -7.46 -6.20
CA LYS A 301 19.56 -8.63 -6.89
C LYS A 301 18.70 -9.88 -6.68
N SER A 302 18.99 -10.94 -7.44
CA SER A 302 18.34 -12.24 -7.31
C SER A 302 18.56 -12.89 -5.93
N ASP A 303 19.69 -12.63 -5.29
CA ASP A 303 20.04 -13.03 -3.91
C ASP A 303 19.31 -12.22 -2.81
N MET A 304 18.38 -11.33 -3.21
CA MET A 304 17.60 -10.43 -2.36
C MET A 304 18.37 -9.27 -1.71
N SER A 305 19.68 -9.18 -1.88
CA SER A 305 20.45 -8.01 -1.42
C SER A 305 20.12 -6.76 -2.27
N ILE A 306 20.24 -5.59 -1.64
CA ILE A 306 19.82 -4.31 -2.20
C ILE A 306 21.03 -3.39 -2.32
N LEU A 307 21.26 -2.87 -3.52
CA LEU A 307 22.14 -1.74 -3.79
C LEU A 307 21.30 -0.48 -3.95
N THR A 308 21.64 0.57 -3.20
CA THR A 308 21.03 1.89 -3.38
C THR A 308 22.13 2.91 -3.65
N ARG A 309 21.98 3.68 -4.71
CA ARG A 309 22.84 4.82 -5.06
C ARG A 309 21.98 6.08 -5.12
N SER A 310 22.57 7.21 -4.78
CA SER A 310 21.89 8.51 -4.85
C SER A 310 22.83 9.59 -5.31
N VAL A 311 22.32 10.50 -6.15
CA VAL A 311 23.03 11.71 -6.60
C VAL A 311 22.17 12.92 -6.28
N THR A 312 22.76 13.94 -5.67
CA THR A 312 22.09 15.22 -5.40
C THR A 312 22.57 16.27 -6.41
N LEU A 313 21.62 16.82 -7.15
CA LEU A 313 21.85 17.87 -8.14
C LEU A 313 22.08 19.22 -7.45
N PRO A 314 22.77 20.17 -8.12
CA PRO A 314 23.00 21.50 -7.56
C PRO A 314 21.69 22.24 -7.23
N PHE A 315 20.67 22.08 -8.07
CA PHE A 315 19.34 22.68 -7.95
C PHE A 315 18.23 21.62 -8.03
N ALA A 316 17.04 21.96 -7.54
CA ALA A 316 15.85 21.11 -7.68
C ALA A 316 15.22 21.34 -9.06
N THR A 317 14.91 20.25 -9.78
CA THR A 317 14.38 20.31 -11.15
C THR A 317 13.09 19.51 -11.31
N ILE A 318 12.29 19.90 -12.31
CA ILE A 318 11.15 19.15 -12.85
C ILE A 318 11.46 18.61 -14.25
N ASP A 319 12.71 18.70 -14.69
CA ASP A 319 13.11 18.19 -15.99
C ASP A 319 13.22 16.66 -15.95
N ARG A 320 12.29 16.00 -16.65
CA ARG A 320 12.25 14.54 -16.75
C ARG A 320 13.53 13.95 -17.33
N GLN A 321 14.10 14.58 -18.35
CA GLN A 321 15.29 14.07 -19.03
C GLN A 321 16.49 14.13 -18.09
N ILE A 322 16.70 15.25 -17.40
CA ILE A 322 17.81 15.40 -16.43
C ILE A 322 17.67 14.35 -15.31
N LEU A 323 16.47 14.19 -14.75
CA LEU A 323 16.23 13.26 -13.65
C LEU A 323 16.48 11.80 -14.06
N ILE A 324 15.98 11.39 -15.22
CA ILE A 324 16.15 10.02 -15.71
C ILE A 324 17.60 9.77 -16.16
N ALA A 325 18.23 10.71 -16.87
CA ALA A 325 19.65 10.61 -17.23
C ALA A 325 20.54 10.47 -15.98
N THR A 326 20.22 11.19 -14.90
CA THR A 326 20.93 11.05 -13.62
C THR A 326 20.74 9.66 -13.00
N ALA A 327 19.58 9.03 -13.14
CA ALA A 327 19.39 7.63 -12.74
C ALA A 327 20.20 6.67 -13.63
N GLN A 328 20.21 6.91 -14.95
CA GLN A 328 20.96 6.11 -15.93
C GLN A 328 22.48 6.14 -15.71
N LYS A 329 23.02 7.26 -15.20
CA LYS A 329 24.44 7.40 -14.84
C LYS A 329 24.84 6.56 -13.61
N GLN A 330 23.87 6.10 -12.82
CA GLN A 330 24.12 5.34 -11.58
C GLN A 330 24.10 3.82 -11.78
N VAL A 331 23.76 3.32 -12.98
CA VAL A 331 23.68 1.88 -13.25
C VAL A 331 25.05 1.21 -13.16
N ILE A 332 25.04 -0.08 -12.79
CA ILE A 332 26.21 -0.97 -12.80
C ILE A 332 25.80 -2.18 -13.64
N ASP A 333 26.72 -2.71 -14.45
CA ASP A 333 26.41 -3.81 -15.35
C ASP A 333 25.93 -5.03 -14.56
N PRO A 334 24.80 -5.67 -14.94
CA PRO A 334 24.37 -6.92 -14.33
C PRO A 334 25.41 -8.05 -14.37
N GLN A 335 26.38 -8.01 -15.31
CA GLN A 335 27.49 -8.97 -15.34
C GLN A 335 28.48 -8.76 -14.18
N GLU A 336 28.65 -7.52 -13.71
CA GLU A 336 29.51 -7.20 -12.57
C GLU A 336 28.76 -7.33 -11.24
N LEU A 337 27.51 -6.85 -11.22
CA LEU A 337 26.70 -6.77 -10.00
C LEU A 337 25.99 -8.10 -9.68
N GLY A 338 25.74 -8.91 -10.71
CA GLY A 338 24.88 -10.09 -10.69
C GLY A 338 23.44 -9.80 -11.17
N PRO A 339 22.63 -10.85 -11.43
CA PRO A 339 21.27 -10.70 -11.96
C PRO A 339 20.38 -9.81 -11.09
N ILE A 340 19.65 -8.88 -11.73
CA ILE A 340 18.82 -7.88 -11.07
C ILE A 340 17.35 -8.28 -11.13
N ARG A 341 16.70 -8.36 -9.97
CA ARG A 341 15.31 -8.77 -9.82
C ARG A 341 14.32 -7.59 -9.80
N LEU A 342 14.73 -6.46 -9.21
CA LEU A 342 13.90 -5.25 -9.12
C LEU A 342 14.75 -4.02 -9.39
N VAL A 343 14.14 -3.07 -10.11
CA VAL A 343 14.67 -1.74 -10.36
C VAL A 343 13.69 -0.73 -9.80
N GLY A 344 14.21 0.28 -9.09
CA GLY A 344 13.45 1.39 -8.57
C GLY A 344 14.18 2.72 -8.78
N VAL A 345 13.42 3.75 -9.14
CA VAL A 345 13.91 5.12 -9.23
C VAL A 345 13.11 5.99 -8.26
N GLY A 346 13.79 6.86 -7.54
CA GLY A 346 13.19 7.78 -6.58
C GLY A 346 13.75 9.19 -6.67
N PHE A 347 12.94 10.14 -6.20
CA PHE A 347 13.18 11.57 -6.20
C PHE A 347 12.97 12.10 -4.79
N ALA A 348 14.02 12.70 -4.23
CA ALA A 348 14.06 13.24 -2.87
C ALA A 348 14.60 14.67 -2.89
N GLY A 349 14.71 15.28 -1.70
CA GLY A 349 15.05 16.71 -1.59
C GLY A 349 13.98 17.55 -2.29
N LEU A 350 12.71 17.22 -2.04
CA LEU A 350 11.56 17.82 -2.71
C LEU A 350 11.42 19.28 -2.30
N SER A 351 11.17 20.16 -3.26
CA SER A 351 11.15 21.61 -3.07
C SER A 351 10.05 22.28 -3.89
N THR A 352 9.34 23.23 -3.29
CA THR A 352 8.43 24.13 -3.99
C THR A 352 9.19 25.22 -4.75
N VAL A 353 10.40 25.55 -4.30
CA VAL A 353 11.31 26.48 -4.98
C VAL A 353 11.93 25.77 -6.18
N ARG A 354 11.60 26.29 -7.36
CA ARG A 354 12.11 25.84 -8.66
C ARG A 354 13.22 26.80 -9.06
N GLN A 355 14.47 26.35 -9.03
CA GLN A 355 15.57 27.11 -9.59
C GLN A 355 16.01 26.35 -10.84
N GLY A 356 15.74 26.92 -12.02
CA GLY A 356 16.27 26.36 -13.26
C GLY A 356 17.79 26.42 -13.27
N SER A 357 18.42 25.60 -14.12
CA SER A 357 19.85 25.74 -14.40
C SER A 357 20.10 27.15 -14.94
N LEU A 358 21.09 27.86 -14.39
CA LEU A 358 21.53 29.16 -14.91
C LEU A 358 22.22 29.01 -16.27
N PHE A 359 22.64 27.78 -16.64
CA PHE A 359 23.32 27.45 -17.88
C PHE A 359 22.83 26.09 -18.42
N PRO A 360 21.64 26.01 -19.04
CA PRO A 360 21.05 24.76 -19.52
C PRO A 360 21.95 23.98 -20.50
N GLU A 361 22.77 24.70 -21.26
CA GLU A 361 23.69 24.17 -22.27
C GLU A 361 24.83 23.33 -21.67
N LEU A 362 25.25 23.61 -20.43
CA LEU A 362 26.34 22.88 -19.76
C LEU A 362 25.87 21.56 -19.13
N ASP A 363 24.57 21.39 -18.92
CA ASP A 363 23.97 20.17 -18.37
C ASP A 363 23.60 19.13 -19.46
N GLN A 364 23.73 19.51 -20.74
CA GLN A 364 23.38 18.69 -21.91
C GLN A 364 24.50 17.74 -22.37
N ASP A 365 25.73 17.91 -21.88
CA ASP A 365 26.84 17.02 -22.22
C ASP A 365 26.75 15.68 -21.47
N VAL A 366 26.09 14.72 -22.09
CA VAL A 366 26.10 13.31 -21.70
C VAL A 366 26.84 12.50 -22.77
N PRO A 367 28.07 12.02 -22.50
CA PRO A 367 28.73 11.06 -23.38
C PRO A 367 27.87 9.78 -23.45
N GLY A 368 27.31 9.49 -24.62
CA GLY A 368 26.51 8.28 -24.89
C GLY A 368 24.98 8.45 -24.79
N TYR A 369 24.45 9.66 -24.65
CA TYR A 369 23.01 9.93 -24.77
C TYR A 369 22.81 11.28 -25.49
N PRO A 370 22.52 11.30 -26.81
CA PRO A 370 22.36 12.56 -27.52
C PRO A 370 21.11 13.29 -27.01
N VAL A 371 21.31 14.51 -26.50
CA VAL A 371 20.25 15.47 -26.23
C VAL A 371 20.11 16.31 -27.49
N GLU A 372 19.24 15.91 -28.43
CA GLU A 372 18.95 16.75 -29.59
C GLU A 372 18.15 17.98 -29.13
N THR A 373 18.78 19.15 -29.29
CA THR A 373 18.20 20.48 -29.15
C THR A 373 17.17 20.72 -30.26
N LEU A 374 15.89 20.43 -30.00
CA LEU A 374 14.79 20.82 -30.87
C LEU A 374 14.33 22.25 -30.54
N THR A 375 15.13 23.24 -30.94
CA THR A 375 14.65 24.59 -31.25
C THR A 375 14.40 24.66 -32.75
N GLY A 376 13.19 24.36 -33.18
CA GLY A 376 12.80 24.48 -34.60
C GLY A 376 11.55 23.68 -34.90
N ALA A 377 10.50 24.35 -35.36
CA ALA A 377 9.23 23.76 -35.72
C ALA A 377 9.32 22.95 -37.03
N LEU A 378 8.62 21.80 -37.04
CA LEU A 378 8.09 21.02 -38.18
C LEU A 378 9.11 20.40 -39.17
N ASP A 379 9.20 19.07 -39.19
CA ASP A 379 8.53 18.28 -40.22
C ASP A 379 8.44 16.79 -39.83
N GLU A 380 7.29 16.20 -40.13
CA GLU A 380 6.98 14.78 -40.03
C GLU A 380 7.87 13.99 -41.01
N ALA A 381 8.78 13.16 -40.50
CA ALA A 381 9.41 12.11 -41.30
C ALA A 381 9.64 10.87 -40.43
N GLU A 382 8.95 9.80 -40.82
CA GLU A 382 8.89 8.50 -40.18
C GLU A 382 10.28 7.87 -40.01
N LEU A 383 10.63 7.50 -38.78
CA LEU A 383 11.66 6.49 -38.53
C LEU A 383 10.98 5.12 -38.46
N ASP A 384 10.95 4.50 -39.63
CA ASP A 384 10.44 3.16 -39.90
C ASP A 384 11.32 2.10 -39.22
N VAL A 385 10.88 1.65 -38.04
CA VAL A 385 11.33 0.39 -37.44
C VAL A 385 10.18 -0.60 -37.67
N PRO A 386 10.42 -1.80 -38.23
CA PRO A 386 9.35 -2.71 -38.60
C PRO A 386 8.61 -3.19 -37.35
N VAL A 387 7.54 -2.48 -37.01
CA VAL A 387 6.51 -2.92 -36.08
C VAL A 387 5.75 -3.99 -36.83
N ALA A 388 6.16 -5.25 -36.65
CA ALA A 388 5.28 -6.37 -36.93
C ALA A 388 3.91 -6.02 -36.33
N ALA A 389 2.90 -5.90 -37.20
CA ALA A 389 1.58 -5.40 -36.89
C ALA A 389 1.03 -6.04 -35.61
N ARG A 390 1.23 -5.36 -34.48
CA ARG A 390 0.49 -5.66 -33.26
C ARG A 390 -0.84 -4.98 -33.44
N VAL A 391 -1.79 -5.72 -34.00
CA VAL A 391 -3.18 -5.58 -33.54
C VAL A 391 -3.09 -5.52 -32.01
N PRO A 392 -3.61 -4.48 -31.33
CA PRO A 392 -3.63 -4.49 -29.88
C PRO A 392 -4.54 -5.66 -29.49
N GLN A 393 -3.94 -6.83 -29.20
CA GLN A 393 -4.70 -7.94 -28.65
C GLN A 393 -5.29 -7.40 -27.35
N ARG A 394 -6.61 -7.20 -27.34
CA ARG A 394 -7.37 -6.91 -26.12
C ARG A 394 -7.07 -8.08 -25.17
N TYR A 395 -6.17 -7.86 -24.24
CA TYR A 395 -5.71 -8.91 -23.34
C TYR A 395 -6.75 -9.06 -22.23
N TRP A 396 -7.79 -9.83 -22.52
CA TRP A 396 -8.79 -10.22 -21.54
C TRP A 396 -8.13 -11.07 -20.46
N HIS A 397 -8.27 -10.66 -19.20
CA HIS A 397 -7.76 -11.44 -18.07
C HIS A 397 -8.78 -11.46 -16.93
N PRO A 398 -8.79 -12.52 -16.09
CA PRO A 398 -9.66 -12.57 -14.93
C PRO A 398 -9.57 -11.31 -14.06
N GLY A 399 -10.73 -10.79 -13.66
CA GLY A 399 -10.87 -9.59 -12.84
C GLY A 399 -10.82 -8.25 -13.60
N LEU A 400 -10.61 -8.25 -14.92
CA LEU A 400 -10.70 -7.05 -15.75
C LEU A 400 -12.14 -6.57 -15.81
N ASP A 401 -12.37 -5.28 -15.54
CA ASP A 401 -13.67 -4.64 -15.66
C ASP A 401 -14.00 -4.32 -17.13
N VAL A 402 -15.24 -4.58 -17.51
CA VAL A 402 -15.72 -4.47 -18.89
C VAL A 402 -17.13 -3.89 -18.93
N LYS A 403 -17.52 -3.37 -20.08
CA LYS A 403 -18.87 -2.86 -20.34
C LYS A 403 -19.43 -3.47 -21.61
N HIS A 404 -20.73 -3.73 -21.61
CA HIS A 404 -21.51 -4.17 -22.75
C HIS A 404 -22.75 -3.29 -22.90
N PRO A 405 -23.16 -2.89 -24.12
CA PRO A 405 -24.32 -2.01 -24.33
C PRO A 405 -25.63 -2.57 -23.76
N GLU A 406 -25.85 -3.89 -23.88
CA GLU A 406 -27.09 -4.54 -23.40
C GLU A 406 -27.04 -4.88 -21.90
N TYR A 407 -25.88 -5.30 -21.37
CA TYR A 407 -25.78 -5.89 -20.03
C TYR A 407 -25.13 -4.95 -19.00
N GLY A 408 -24.66 -3.79 -19.43
CA GLY A 408 -24.01 -2.81 -18.57
C GLY A 408 -22.59 -3.22 -18.15
N HIS A 409 -22.23 -2.86 -16.92
CA HIS A 409 -20.91 -3.14 -16.34
C HIS A 409 -20.77 -4.60 -15.93
N GLY A 410 -19.59 -5.16 -16.13
CA GLY A 410 -19.25 -6.50 -15.70
C GLY A 410 -17.76 -6.69 -15.49
N TRP A 411 -17.36 -7.92 -15.24
CA TRP A 411 -15.97 -8.30 -15.08
C TRP A 411 -15.69 -9.67 -15.69
N VAL A 412 -14.50 -9.83 -16.25
CA VAL A 412 -14.03 -11.08 -16.86
C VAL A 412 -13.83 -12.13 -15.77
N GLN A 413 -14.61 -13.21 -15.78
CA GLN A 413 -14.40 -14.36 -14.89
C GLN A 413 -13.31 -15.30 -15.41
N GLY A 414 -13.20 -15.43 -16.74
CA GLY A 414 -12.23 -16.28 -17.41
C GLY A 414 -12.06 -15.86 -18.87
N ALA A 415 -10.86 -16.04 -19.39
CA ALA A 415 -10.50 -15.78 -20.78
C ALA A 415 -9.54 -16.86 -21.27
N GLY A 416 -9.60 -17.20 -22.56
CA GLY A 416 -8.77 -18.20 -23.21
C GLY A 416 -9.57 -19.07 -24.18
N HIS A 417 -8.86 -19.79 -25.04
CA HIS A 417 -9.44 -20.63 -26.09
C HIS A 417 -10.36 -19.86 -27.07
N GLY A 418 -10.07 -18.57 -27.29
CA GLY A 418 -10.82 -17.71 -28.21
C GLY A 418 -12.13 -17.18 -27.64
N VAL A 419 -12.41 -17.41 -26.35
CA VAL A 419 -13.63 -16.92 -25.69
C VAL A 419 -13.33 -16.18 -24.38
N VAL A 420 -14.19 -15.22 -24.07
CA VAL A 420 -14.18 -14.47 -22.80
C VAL A 420 -15.52 -14.65 -22.10
N THR A 421 -15.49 -15.08 -20.85
CA THR A 421 -16.69 -15.18 -20.00
C THR A 421 -16.73 -14.00 -19.05
N VAL A 422 -17.78 -13.21 -19.16
CA VAL A 422 -18.02 -11.99 -18.39
C VAL A 422 -19.21 -12.20 -17.47
N ARG A 423 -19.09 -11.73 -16.24
CA ARG A 423 -20.22 -11.60 -15.32
C ARG A 423 -20.62 -10.15 -15.19
N PHE A 424 -21.87 -9.85 -15.50
CA PHE A 424 -22.42 -8.50 -15.48
C PHE A 424 -23.06 -8.20 -14.14
N GLU A 425 -22.25 -7.71 -13.20
CA GLU A 425 -22.66 -7.39 -11.84
C GLU A 425 -21.91 -6.17 -11.32
N THR A 426 -22.56 -5.45 -10.41
CA THR A 426 -22.04 -4.26 -9.72
C THR A 426 -22.50 -4.29 -8.27
N ARG A 427 -22.05 -3.30 -7.48
CA ARG A 427 -22.57 -3.09 -6.12
C ARG A 427 -24.11 -2.94 -6.11
N SER A 428 -24.67 -2.17 -7.04
CA SER A 428 -26.10 -1.83 -7.04
C SER A 428 -26.99 -2.86 -7.73
N SER A 429 -26.48 -3.53 -8.77
CA SER A 429 -27.26 -4.55 -9.51
C SER A 429 -27.38 -5.88 -8.77
N GLY A 430 -26.50 -6.16 -7.79
CA GLY A 430 -26.51 -7.44 -7.07
C GLY A 430 -25.88 -8.56 -7.89
N THR A 431 -26.24 -9.82 -7.61
CA THR A 431 -25.69 -10.98 -8.32
C THR A 431 -26.18 -11.00 -9.77
N GLY A 432 -25.23 -10.91 -10.69
CA GLY A 432 -25.51 -10.80 -12.12
C GLY A 432 -25.42 -12.09 -12.91
N ILE A 433 -25.77 -12.00 -14.19
CA ILE A 433 -25.67 -13.09 -15.17
C ILE A 433 -24.24 -13.25 -15.69
N ALA A 434 -23.88 -14.46 -16.12
CA ALA A 434 -22.67 -14.71 -16.88
C ALA A 434 -23.00 -14.94 -18.36
N LYS A 435 -22.18 -14.37 -19.25
CA LYS A 435 -22.27 -14.54 -20.71
C LYS A 435 -20.88 -14.79 -21.26
N THR A 436 -20.82 -15.56 -22.34
CA THR A 436 -19.56 -15.87 -23.02
C THR A 436 -19.59 -15.27 -24.42
N PHE A 437 -18.52 -14.57 -24.78
CA PHE A 437 -18.33 -13.88 -26.05
C PHE A 437 -17.08 -14.42 -26.74
N ALA A 438 -16.97 -14.20 -28.05
CA ALA A 438 -15.70 -14.38 -28.74
C ALA A 438 -14.69 -13.33 -28.24
N GLU A 439 -13.41 -13.67 -28.11
CA GLU A 439 -12.38 -12.70 -27.69
C GLU A 439 -12.23 -11.53 -28.68
N SER A 440 -12.59 -11.75 -29.95
CA SER A 440 -12.60 -10.76 -31.02
C SER A 440 -13.87 -9.90 -31.06
N ASP A 441 -14.81 -10.12 -30.15
CA ASP A 441 -16.06 -9.36 -30.12
C ASP A 441 -15.77 -7.89 -29.79
N GLU A 442 -16.09 -7.00 -30.74
CA GLU A 442 -15.83 -5.57 -30.60
C GLU A 442 -16.77 -4.89 -29.62
N VAL A 443 -17.94 -5.50 -29.35
CA VAL A 443 -19.01 -4.97 -28.47
C VAL A 443 -18.58 -4.93 -27.01
N LEU A 444 -17.61 -5.75 -26.61
CA LEU A 444 -17.06 -5.76 -25.25
C LEU A 444 -15.94 -4.73 -25.12
N GLU A 445 -16.12 -3.75 -24.24
CA GLU A 445 -15.15 -2.67 -24.00
C GLU A 445 -14.55 -2.77 -22.60
N VAL A 446 -13.30 -2.31 -22.43
CA VAL A 446 -12.70 -2.17 -21.09
C VAL A 446 -13.38 -1.02 -20.35
N ALA A 447 -13.77 -1.25 -19.10
CA ALA A 447 -14.47 -0.26 -18.27
C ALA A 447 -13.59 0.24 -17.11
N ASP A 448 -13.93 1.41 -16.56
CA ASP A 448 -13.33 1.88 -15.32
C ASP A 448 -13.84 1.03 -14.15
N ALA A 449 -12.93 0.56 -13.30
CA ALA A 449 -13.26 -0.15 -12.08
C ALA A 449 -14.21 0.64 -11.15
N VAL A 450 -14.17 1.97 -11.18
CA VAL A 450 -15.03 2.83 -10.36
C VAL A 450 -16.51 2.66 -10.73
N ASP A 451 -16.82 2.36 -11.99
CA ASP A 451 -18.20 2.15 -12.46
C ASP A 451 -18.85 0.91 -11.84
N SER A 452 -18.05 -0.02 -11.28
CA SER A 452 -18.58 -1.16 -10.51
C SER A 452 -19.26 -0.77 -9.18
N LEU A 453 -19.15 0.49 -8.76
CA LEU A 453 -19.90 1.05 -7.64
C LEU A 453 -21.33 1.47 -7.99
N LEU A 454 -21.63 1.63 -9.29
CA LEU A 454 -22.90 2.15 -9.80
C LEU A 454 -24.03 1.11 -9.76
#